data_AF-A0A645JGM0-F1
#
_entry.id   AF-A0A645JGM0-F1
#
_cell.length_a   1.000
_cell.length_b   1.000
_cell.length_c   1.000
_cell.angle_alpha   90.00
_cell.angle_beta   90.00
_cell.angle_gamma   90.00
#
_symmetry.space_group_name_H-M   'P 1'
#
loop_
_entity.id
_entity.type
_entity.pdbx_description
1 polymer ?
#
loop_
_entity_poly.entity_id
_entity_poly.type
_entity_poly.pdbx_seq_one_letter_code
_entity_poly.pdbx_strand_id
1 'polypeptide(L)'
;MRHLRARGDLHLNLPSMRCVGYRQAWEVLDALEADPGKPLDMAGLRERGIASTRQLAKRQITWLRSMPQRHAIACDAPGAQQQLLDAAMAAIDAAQQGTS
;
A
#
# COMPACT_ATOMS: atom_id res chain seq x y z
N MET A 1 15.66 -5.44 -8.04
CA MET A 1 14.90 -5.01 -9.24
C MET A 1 15.43 -5.61 -10.54
N ARG A 2 16.72 -5.50 -10.88
CA ARG A 2 17.32 -6.17 -12.06
C ARG A 2 17.09 -7.70 -12.09
N HIS A 3 17.20 -8.35 -10.92
CA HIS A 3 16.96 -9.80 -10.77
C HIS A 3 15.50 -10.25 -10.98
N LEU A 4 14.51 -9.35 -10.87
CA LEU A 4 13.10 -9.70 -11.12
C LEU A 4 12.79 -9.71 -12.63
N ARG A 5 13.42 -8.83 -13.42
CA ARG A 5 13.24 -8.79 -14.89
C ARG A 5 13.89 -9.96 -15.61
N ALA A 6 14.98 -10.52 -15.08
CA ALA A 6 15.74 -11.58 -15.72
C ALA A 6 15.01 -12.94 -15.80
N ARG A 7 13.85 -13.09 -15.13
CA ARG A 7 13.13 -14.37 -15.06
C ARG A 7 12.12 -14.61 -16.18
N GLY A 8 11.85 -13.64 -17.06
CA GLY A 8 11.02 -13.83 -18.26
C GLY A 8 9.53 -14.16 -18.01
N ASP A 9 9.14 -14.36 -16.75
CA ASP A 9 7.83 -14.78 -16.26
C ASP A 9 6.98 -13.60 -15.72
N LEU A 10 7.53 -12.38 -15.75
CA LEU A 10 6.89 -11.16 -15.26
C LEU A 10 6.31 -10.34 -16.40
N HIS A 11 4.99 -10.41 -16.57
CA HIS A 11 4.22 -9.57 -17.49
C HIS A 11 3.32 -8.60 -16.71
N LEU A 12 3.09 -7.41 -17.28
CA LEU A 12 2.36 -6.25 -16.70
C LEU A 12 0.93 -6.55 -16.19
N ASN A 13 0.39 -7.75 -16.46
CA ASN A 13 -0.93 -8.18 -16.04
C ASN A 13 -0.97 -8.94 -14.70
N LEU A 14 0.17 -9.22 -14.07
CA LEU A 14 0.20 -9.86 -12.75
C LEU A 14 -0.29 -8.91 -11.63
N PRO A 15 -1.05 -9.40 -10.62
CA PRO A 15 -1.53 -8.57 -9.50
C PRO A 15 -0.39 -7.85 -8.75
N SER A 16 0.78 -8.48 -8.65
CA SER A 16 2.00 -7.92 -8.04
C SER A 16 2.56 -6.69 -8.79
N MET A 17 2.30 -6.58 -10.11
CA MET A 17 2.69 -5.42 -10.94
C MET A 17 1.74 -4.23 -10.78
N ARG A 18 0.58 -4.43 -10.15
CA ARG A 18 -0.39 -3.35 -9.81
C ARG A 18 -0.13 -2.75 -8.43
N CYS A 19 0.88 -3.24 -7.71
CA CYS A 19 1.33 -2.62 -6.47
C CYS A 19 1.83 -1.19 -6.76
N VAL A 20 1.50 -0.28 -5.85
CA VAL A 20 1.88 1.13 -5.95
C VAL A 20 3.39 1.27 -6.13
N GLY A 21 3.82 2.08 -7.11
CA GLY A 21 5.23 2.35 -7.37
C GLY A 21 5.88 1.41 -8.40
N TYR A 22 5.39 0.19 -8.58
CA TYR A 22 6.00 -0.78 -9.51
C TYR A 22 5.83 -0.37 -10.98
N ARG A 23 4.65 0.13 -11.36
CA ARG A 23 4.43 0.66 -12.72
C ARG A 23 5.35 1.84 -13.03
N GLN A 24 5.52 2.74 -12.07
CA GLN A 24 6.39 3.91 -12.24
C GLN A 24 7.87 3.51 -12.31
N ALA A 25 8.30 2.55 -11.49
CA ALA A 25 9.64 1.98 -11.60
C ALA A 25 9.85 1.25 -12.93
N TRP A 26 8.81 0.63 -13.49
CA TRP A 26 8.86 -0.06 -14.77
C TRP A 26 8.97 0.92 -15.96
N GLU A 27 8.14 1.97 -15.99
CA GLU A 27 8.21 3.04 -17.00
C GLU A 27 9.60 3.69 -17.05
N VAL A 28 10.23 3.83 -15.88
CA VAL A 28 11.58 4.37 -15.76
C VAL A 28 12.64 3.42 -16.34
N LEU A 29 12.48 2.11 -16.16
CA LEU A 29 13.36 1.10 -16.76
C LEU A 29 13.18 1.01 -18.27
N ASP A 30 11.94 1.11 -18.78
CA ASP A 30 11.66 1.12 -20.22
C ASP A 30 12.27 2.38 -20.89
N ALA A 31 12.16 3.54 -20.24
CA ALA A 31 12.75 4.78 -20.74
C ALA A 31 14.29 4.75 -20.78
N LEU A 32 14.92 4.07 -19.82
CA LEU A 32 16.38 3.85 -19.79
C LEU A 32 16.86 2.87 -20.86
N GLU A 33 16.08 1.83 -21.18
CA GLU A 33 16.42 0.88 -22.24
C GLU A 33 16.25 1.50 -23.62
N ALA A 34 15.26 2.37 -23.81
CA ALA A 34 15.02 3.07 -25.07
C ALA A 34 16.06 4.16 -25.37
N ASP A 35 16.58 4.83 -24.33
CA ASP A 35 17.62 5.85 -24.45
C ASP A 35 18.55 5.83 -23.22
N PRO A 36 19.66 5.09 -23.26
CA PRO A 36 20.60 4.96 -22.14
C PRO A 36 21.30 6.28 -21.75
N GLY A 37 21.31 7.27 -22.65
CA GLY A 37 21.91 8.58 -22.41
C GLY A 37 20.96 9.58 -21.74
N LYS A 38 19.67 9.24 -21.66
CA LYS A 38 18.66 10.14 -21.09
C LYS A 38 18.80 10.21 -19.57
N PRO A 39 18.95 11.42 -18.99
CA PRO A 39 18.96 11.56 -17.55
C PRO A 39 17.62 11.12 -16.96
N LEU A 40 17.70 10.29 -15.93
CA LEU A 40 16.55 9.84 -15.16
C LEU A 40 15.89 11.00 -14.44
N ASP A 41 14.61 11.23 -14.70
CA ASP A 41 13.78 12.12 -13.88
C ASP A 41 13.40 11.46 -12.55
N MET A 42 14.40 11.39 -11.65
CA MET A 42 14.25 10.83 -10.32
C MET A 42 13.28 11.64 -9.45
N ALA A 43 13.18 12.95 -9.68
CA ALA A 43 12.27 13.82 -8.96
C ALA A 43 10.81 13.51 -9.33
N GLY A 44 10.49 13.45 -10.63
CA GLY A 44 9.16 13.07 -11.11
C GLY A 44 8.80 11.62 -10.78
N LEU A 45 9.76 10.69 -10.73
CA LEU A 45 9.51 9.33 -10.21
C LEU A 45 9.08 9.36 -8.74
N ARG A 46 9.83 10.09 -7.90
CA ARG A 46 9.53 10.22 -6.46
C ARG A 46 8.15 10.84 -6.23
N GLU A 47 7.82 11.93 -6.91
CA GLU A 47 6.53 12.59 -6.77
C GLU A 47 5.36 11.68 -7.18
N ARG A 48 5.48 10.98 -8.31
CA ARG A 48 4.46 10.03 -8.76
C ARG A 48 4.31 8.85 -7.80
N GLY A 49 5.41 8.36 -7.22
CA GLY A 49 5.39 7.35 -6.17
C GLY A 49 4.61 7.82 -4.93
N ILE A 50 4.96 9.01 -4.42
CA ILE A 50 4.26 9.64 -3.28
C ILE A 50 2.76 9.80 -3.58
N ALA A 51 2.41 10.35 -4.75
CA ALA A 51 1.02 10.57 -5.14
C ALA A 51 0.21 9.26 -5.19
N SER A 52 0.80 8.21 -5.76
CA SER A 52 0.17 6.88 -5.86
C SER A 52 -0.07 6.26 -4.48
N THR A 53 0.89 6.37 -3.56
CA THR A 53 0.74 5.88 -2.17
C THR A 53 -0.34 6.65 -1.41
N ARG A 54 -0.40 7.98 -1.57
CA ARG A 54 -1.47 8.80 -0.99
C ARG A 54 -2.85 8.40 -1.50
N GLN A 55 -2.98 8.15 -2.81
CA GLN A 55 -4.26 7.73 -3.40
C GLN A 55 -4.70 6.35 -2.87
N LEU A 56 -3.76 5.40 -2.73
CA LEU A 56 -4.06 4.10 -2.13
C LEU A 56 -4.54 4.25 -0.68
N ALA A 57 -3.79 4.98 0.15
CA ALA A 57 -4.14 5.22 1.55
C ALA A 57 -5.51 5.90 1.68
N LYS A 58 -5.77 6.92 0.84
CA LYS A 58 -7.07 7.60 0.79
C LYS A 58 -8.20 6.61 0.50
N ARG A 59 -8.05 5.75 -0.51
CA ARG A 59 -9.06 4.73 -0.85
C ARG A 59 -9.28 3.77 0.32
N GLN A 60 -8.22 3.23 0.93
CA GLN A 60 -8.32 2.35 2.09
C GLN A 60 -9.11 2.98 3.24
N ILE A 61 -8.80 4.24 3.58
CA ILE A 61 -9.51 4.99 4.61
C ILE A 61 -10.98 5.22 4.23
N THR A 62 -11.27 5.57 2.98
CA THR A 62 -12.66 5.71 2.50
C THR A 62 -13.46 4.42 2.69
N TRP A 63 -12.89 3.27 2.31
CA TRP A 63 -13.53 1.97 2.51
C TRP A 63 -13.75 1.66 3.99
N LEU A 64 -12.73 1.83 4.84
CA LEU A 64 -12.86 1.62 6.28
C LEU A 64 -13.94 2.53 6.89
N ARG A 65 -14.04 3.79 6.45
CA ARG A 65 -15.08 4.73 6.91
C ARG A 65 -16.50 4.35 6.51
N SER A 66 -16.67 3.52 5.48
CA SER A 66 -17.99 2.97 5.12
C SER A 66 -18.41 1.76 5.96
N MET A 67 -17.51 1.20 6.79
CA MET A 67 -17.84 0.10 7.69
C MET A 67 -18.55 0.64 8.95
N PRO A 68 -19.79 0.20 9.25
CA PRO A 68 -20.55 0.69 10.41
C PRO A 68 -19.94 0.28 11.74
N GLN A 69 -19.47 -0.97 11.84
CA GLN A 69 -18.87 -1.54 13.05
C GLN A 69 -17.34 -1.43 12.99
N ARG A 70 -16.82 -0.21 13.05
CA ARG A 70 -15.37 0.04 13.09
C ARG A 70 -14.95 0.64 14.42
N HIS A 71 -13.75 0.28 14.88
CA HIS A 71 -13.06 0.95 15.96
C HIS A 71 -11.82 1.65 15.39
N ALA A 72 -11.74 2.98 15.50
CA ALA A 72 -10.65 3.76 14.92
C ALA A 72 -9.63 4.11 16.01
N ILE A 73 -8.37 3.76 15.77
CA ILE A 73 -7.25 4.03 16.68
C ILE A 73 -6.22 4.87 15.95
N ALA A 74 -5.86 6.01 16.52
CA ALA A 74 -4.81 6.86 15.99
C ALA A 74 -3.45 6.18 16.21
N CYS A 75 -2.70 5.96 15.13
CA CYS A 75 -1.43 5.23 15.20
C CYS A 75 -0.29 6.01 15.85
N ASP A 76 -0.41 7.33 15.95
CA ASP A 76 0.53 8.27 16.55
C ASP A 76 0.18 8.67 17.98
N ALA A 77 -0.94 8.17 18.52
CA ALA A 77 -1.33 8.43 19.89
C ALA A 77 -0.37 7.74 20.88
N PRO A 78 0.00 8.41 22.00
CA PRO A 78 0.62 7.73 23.12
C PRO A 78 -0.22 6.53 23.56
N GLY A 79 0.38 5.35 23.62
CA GLY A 79 -0.33 4.12 24.02
C GLY A 79 -1.23 3.51 22.94
N ALA A 80 -1.10 3.87 21.66
CA ALA A 80 -1.86 3.28 20.55
C ALA A 80 -1.84 1.73 20.55
N GLN A 81 -0.71 1.12 20.93
CA GLN A 81 -0.60 -0.33 21.06
C GLN A 81 -1.52 -0.89 22.16
N GLN A 82 -1.56 -0.24 23.33
CA GLN A 82 -2.43 -0.67 24.43
C GLN A 82 -3.90 -0.51 24.04
N GLN A 83 -4.27 0.63 23.45
CA GLN A 83 -5.62 0.87 22.94
C GLN A 83 -6.05 -0.20 21.93
N LEU A 84 -5.13 -0.65 21.07
CA LEU A 84 -5.39 -1.73 20.11
C LEU A 84 -5.66 -3.06 20.81
N LEU A 85 -4.85 -3.42 21.82
CA LEU A 85 -5.03 -4.66 22.57
C LEU A 85 -6.38 -4.65 23.31
N ASP A 86 -6.69 -3.56 24.01
CA ASP A 86 -7.94 -3.43 24.78
C ASP A 86 -9.17 -3.52 23.87
N ALA A 87 -9.16 -2.82 22.73
CA ALA A 87 -10.25 -2.87 21.76
C ALA A 87 -10.41 -4.26 21.13
N ALA A 88 -9.30 -4.95 20.84
CA ALA A 88 -9.34 -6.30 20.28
C ALA A 88 -9.89 -7.32 21.29
N MET A 89 -9.47 -7.24 22.56
CA MET A 89 -9.99 -8.10 23.63
C MET A 89 -11.49 -7.89 23.84
N ALA A 90 -11.94 -6.64 23.95
CA ALA A 90 -13.37 -6.34 24.10
C ALA A 90 -14.22 -6.86 22.94
N ALA A 91 -13.70 -6.81 21.71
CA ALA A 91 -14.39 -7.35 20.53
C ALA A 91 -14.49 -8.89 20.56
N ILE A 92 -13.43 -9.58 21.03
CA ILE A 92 -13.43 -11.04 21.20
C ILE A 92 -14.45 -11.46 22.27
N ASP A 93 -14.46 -10.77 23.42
CA ASP A 93 -15.38 -11.08 24.51
C ASP A 93 -16.84 -10.87 24.09
N ALA A 94 -17.14 -9.78 23.37
CA ALA A 94 -18.47 -9.51 22.84
C ALA A 94 -18.94 -10.59 21.85
N ALA A 95 -18.03 -11.10 21.00
CA ALA A 95 -18.34 -12.18 20.07
C ALA A 95 -18.63 -13.51 20.80
N GLN A 96 -17.93 -13.79 21.91
CA GLN A 96 -18.15 -15.00 22.72
C GLN A 96 -19.50 -14.96 23.46
N GLN A 97 -19.93 -13.79 23.93
CA GLN A 97 -21.19 -13.61 24.66
C GLN A 97 -22.44 -13.68 23.76
N GLY A 98 -22.32 -13.33 22.48
CA GLY A 98 -23.44 -13.35 21.52
C GLY A 98 -23.71 -14.72 20.86
N THR A 99 -22.95 -15.76 21.20
CA THR A 99 -23.07 -17.12 20.61
C THR A 99 -23.81 -18.11 21.52
N SER A 100 -24.32 -17.66 22.68
CA SER A 100 -25.24 -18.41 23.56
C SER A 100 -26.66 -17.87 23.45
#